data_AF-K7LC52-F1
#
_entry.id   AF-K7LC52-F1
#
_cell.length_a   1.000
_cell.length_b   1.000
_cell.length_c   1.000
_cell.angle_alpha   90.00
_cell.angle_beta   90.00
_cell.angle_gamma   90.00
#
_symmetry.space_group_name_H-M   'P 1'
#
loop_
_entity.id
_entity.type
_entity.pdbx_description
1 polymer ?
#
loop_
_entity_poly.entity_id
_entity_poly.type
_entity_poly.pdbx_seq_one_letter_code
_entity_poly.pdbx_strand_id
1 'polypeptide(L)'
;MASNLAFSIAIAVVWLSSILVFTQAQFQFQPQPIMTPLAVFEPSSVSDISSLIKFSNSLATPFTIARDAVVLNITNLNDFRNGLGILVADCDHDGKRKGDLVTCSKEKNSDTFYAVLGGLGQFGVITRARIPLGAAPTRAIFYVGYLQVKWLHLLYNNFTAFSGDQEHLISFSERNEIIAADYVEGMLLLNQPPLDLSFYAASDQQRITTLVTQYGIVYILELVKYYDNNSQAHINEDLVNLVKGLNFVPTFMLEKDASYEEFLNRVHVAELVLRPKGLSKIPHPWLNIWVPRSRISYFNDGVFKDIILKQNIAVGISLV
;
A
#
# COMPACT_ATOMS: atom_id res chain seq x y z
N MET A 1 -6.09 -29.94 -10.18
CA MET A 1 -7.25 -29.78 -9.28
C MET A 1 -7.08 -28.46 -8.55
N ALA A 2 -8.09 -27.59 -8.69
CA ALA A 2 -8.26 -26.22 -8.17
C ALA A 2 -7.21 -25.67 -7.18
N SER A 3 -6.42 -24.69 -7.63
CA SER A 3 -5.91 -23.63 -6.74
C SER A 3 -6.71 -22.35 -7.02
N ASN A 4 -7.87 -22.26 -6.38
CA ASN A 4 -8.57 -21.00 -6.13
C ASN A 4 -7.69 -20.17 -5.18
N LEU A 5 -6.83 -19.30 -5.71
CA LEU A 5 -6.17 -18.28 -4.91
C LEU A 5 -6.96 -16.99 -5.09
N ALA A 6 -7.51 -16.53 -3.97
CA ALA A 6 -8.44 -15.43 -3.85
C ALA A 6 -7.79 -14.10 -4.26
N PHE A 7 -8.41 -13.42 -5.22
CA PHE A 7 -8.14 -12.01 -5.49
C PHE A 7 -8.95 -11.15 -4.51
N SER A 8 -8.25 -10.16 -3.98
CA SER A 8 -8.65 -9.31 -2.88
C SER A 8 -8.75 -7.87 -3.39
N ILE A 9 -9.90 -7.24 -3.16
CA ILE A 9 -10.10 -5.80 -3.24
C ILE A 9 -9.65 -5.22 -1.90
N ALA A 10 -8.74 -4.26 -1.94
CA ALA A 10 -8.03 -3.72 -0.80
C ALA A 10 -8.63 -2.35 -0.45
N ILE A 11 -9.37 -2.30 0.66
CA ILE A 11 -9.57 -1.02 1.35
C ILE A 11 -8.27 -0.74 2.11
N ALA A 12 -7.32 -0.06 1.46
CA ALA A 12 -6.03 0.24 2.05
C ALA A 12 -5.49 1.58 1.56
N VAL A 13 -5.23 2.50 2.48
CA VAL A 13 -4.38 3.67 2.26
C VAL A 13 -3.03 3.23 1.69
N VAL A 14 -2.76 3.69 0.48
CA VAL A 14 -1.51 3.61 -0.30
C VAL A 14 -0.25 3.61 0.58
N TRP A 15 0.59 2.59 0.41
CA TRP A 15 2.04 2.76 0.35
C TRP A 15 2.72 1.68 -0.50
N LEU A 16 3.67 2.17 -1.29
CA LEU A 16 4.79 1.56 -2.03
C LEU A 16 4.74 0.12 -2.56
N SER A 17 4.84 0.09 -3.90
CA SER A 17 5.65 -0.81 -4.73
C SER A 17 6.85 -1.42 -4.01
N SER A 18 6.58 -2.48 -3.25
CA SER A 18 7.47 -3.59 -2.88
C SER A 18 6.72 -4.36 -1.81
N ILE A 19 6.09 -5.47 -2.24
CA ILE A 19 5.64 -6.55 -1.36
C ILE A 19 6.80 -6.85 -0.41
N LEU A 20 6.70 -6.41 0.87
CA LEU A 20 7.39 -6.98 2.05
C LEU A 20 7.30 -6.15 3.35
N VAL A 21 6.83 -4.89 3.36
CA VAL A 21 6.83 -4.08 4.61
C VAL A 21 5.45 -3.47 4.92
N PHE A 22 4.42 -4.31 4.97
CA PHE A 22 3.12 -3.94 5.56
C PHE A 22 2.87 -4.81 6.77
N THR A 23 3.10 -4.28 7.97
CA THR A 23 2.44 -4.80 9.19
C THR A 23 2.55 -3.84 10.38
N GLN A 24 3.50 -2.89 10.42
CA GLN A 24 3.66 -2.01 11.60
C GLN A 24 3.32 -0.52 11.40
N ALA A 25 3.50 0.05 10.21
CA ALA A 25 3.38 1.50 10.00
C ALA A 25 1.94 2.05 10.16
N GLN A 26 0.91 1.26 9.84
CA GLN A 26 -0.48 1.74 9.94
C GLN A 26 -0.95 2.01 11.37
N PHE A 27 -0.34 1.40 12.40
CA PHE A 27 -0.71 1.65 13.80
C PHE A 27 -0.17 2.98 14.36
N GLN A 28 0.78 3.64 13.68
CA GLN A 28 1.38 4.89 14.16
C GLN A 28 0.57 6.14 13.81
N PHE A 29 -0.21 6.13 12.72
CA PHE A 29 -0.99 7.30 12.28
C PHE A 29 -2.28 7.53 13.07
N GLN A 30 -2.70 6.55 13.87
CA GLN A 30 -3.80 6.78 14.79
C GLN A 30 -3.25 7.34 16.10
N PRO A 31 -3.69 8.54 16.55
CA PRO A 31 -3.52 8.99 17.92
C PRO A 31 -4.37 8.07 18.83
N GLN A 32 -3.89 6.86 19.05
CA GLN A 32 -4.34 5.95 20.10
C GLN A 32 -3.88 6.52 21.45
N PRO A 33 -4.57 6.21 22.57
CA PRO A 33 -4.17 6.71 23.89
C PRO A 33 -2.68 6.46 24.09
N ILE A 34 -1.94 7.54 24.33
CA ILE A 34 -0.48 7.53 24.42
C ILE A 34 -0.11 6.70 25.64
N MET A 35 0.09 5.39 25.45
CA MET A 35 0.77 4.57 26.42
C MET A 35 2.23 4.99 26.41
N THR A 36 2.68 5.57 27.52
CA THR A 36 4.07 5.99 27.67
C THR A 36 4.92 4.72 27.78
N PRO A 37 5.95 4.52 26.93
CA PRO A 37 6.77 3.33 27.00
C PRO A 37 7.51 3.27 28.34
N LEU A 38 7.77 2.06 28.82
CA LEU A 38 8.49 1.84 30.08
C LEU A 38 9.94 2.33 29.98
N ALA A 39 10.55 2.18 28.81
CA ALA A 39 11.85 2.72 28.44
C ALA A 39 11.99 2.82 26.92
N VAL A 40 12.87 3.68 26.44
CA VAL A 40 13.30 3.74 25.04
C VAL A 40 14.76 3.32 24.96
N PHE A 41 15.06 2.32 24.14
CA PHE A 41 16.41 1.82 23.90
C PHE A 41 16.90 2.29 22.53
N GLU A 42 18.05 2.96 22.49
CA GLU A 42 18.68 3.48 21.28
C GLU A 42 19.96 2.69 20.97
N PRO A 43 19.86 1.55 20.25
CA PRO A 43 21.04 0.75 19.91
C PRO A 43 21.99 1.52 18.99
N SER A 44 23.29 1.42 19.28
CA SER A 44 24.38 1.85 18.40
C SER A 44 24.77 0.78 17.39
N SER A 45 24.36 -0.47 17.63
CA SER A 45 24.69 -1.62 16.80
C SER A 45 23.62 -2.72 16.85
N VAL A 46 23.67 -3.64 15.88
CA VAL A 46 22.85 -4.86 15.86
C VAL A 46 23.13 -5.75 17.08
N SER A 47 24.37 -5.76 17.60
CA SER A 47 24.71 -6.49 18.83
C SER A 47 24.05 -5.92 20.08
N ASP A 48 23.72 -4.63 20.12
CA ASP A 48 23.02 -4.01 21.25
C ASP A 48 21.60 -4.56 21.36
N ILE A 49 20.94 -4.76 20.21
CA ILE A 49 19.62 -5.39 20.12
C ILE A 49 19.67 -6.84 20.63
N SER A 50 20.65 -7.62 20.15
CA SER A 50 20.87 -8.99 20.62
C SER A 50 21.10 -9.04 22.13
N SER A 51 21.94 -8.13 22.65
CA SER A 51 22.26 -8.04 24.07
C SER A 51 21.03 -7.68 24.92
N LEU A 52 20.20 -6.74 24.45
CA LEU A 52 18.94 -6.38 25.12
C LEU A 52 17.99 -7.58 25.19
N ILE A 53 17.82 -8.31 24.08
CA ILE A 53 16.96 -9.50 24.06
C ILE A 53 17.51 -10.54 25.03
N LYS A 54 18.80 -10.87 24.96
CA LYS A 54 19.43 -11.85 25.85
C LYS A 54 19.32 -11.44 27.33
N PHE A 55 19.50 -10.17 27.63
CA PHE A 55 19.30 -9.61 28.97
C PHE A 55 17.86 -9.77 29.44
N SER A 56 16.86 -9.43 28.60
CA SER A 56 15.45 -9.65 28.96
C SER A 56 15.18 -11.11 29.32
N ASN A 57 15.67 -12.05 28.52
CA ASN A 57 15.43 -13.48 28.73
C ASN A 57 16.16 -14.09 29.93
N SER A 58 17.22 -13.43 30.43
CA SER A 58 17.91 -13.88 31.65
C SER A 58 17.19 -13.46 32.93
N LEU A 59 16.22 -12.55 32.85
CA LEU A 59 15.40 -12.14 33.99
C LEU A 59 14.35 -13.21 34.34
N ALA A 60 13.96 -13.27 35.61
CA ALA A 60 12.89 -14.15 36.09
C ALA A 60 11.55 -13.89 35.38
N THR A 61 11.27 -12.62 35.09
CA THR A 61 10.16 -12.14 34.27
C THR A 61 10.72 -11.28 33.13
N PRO A 62 10.86 -11.84 31.91
CA PRO A 62 11.32 -11.10 30.75
C PRO A 62 10.40 -9.92 30.44
N PHE A 63 10.98 -8.76 30.11
CA PHE A 63 10.22 -7.63 29.60
C PHE A 63 9.99 -7.78 28.09
N THR A 64 8.84 -7.30 27.63
CA THR A 64 8.51 -7.26 26.21
C THR A 64 9.24 -6.12 25.51
N ILE A 65 9.67 -6.40 24.28
CA ILE A 65 10.13 -5.38 23.33
C ILE A 65 8.94 -5.11 22.42
N ALA A 66 8.23 -4.02 22.70
CA ALA A 66 6.99 -3.63 22.04
C ALA A 66 6.69 -2.16 22.32
N ARG A 67 5.68 -1.62 21.63
CA ARG A 67 5.23 -0.23 21.74
C ARG A 67 4.94 0.21 23.18
N ASP A 68 4.39 -0.68 24.01
CA ASP A 68 3.90 -0.37 25.36
C ASP A 68 4.85 -0.85 26.47
N ALA A 69 6.07 -1.23 26.11
CA ALA A 69 7.08 -1.75 27.04
C ALA A 69 8.44 -1.09 26.74
N VAL A 70 9.48 -1.87 26.41
CA VAL A 70 10.74 -1.30 25.93
C VAL A 70 10.65 -1.08 24.42
N VAL A 71 10.66 0.18 24.02
CA VAL A 71 10.62 0.59 22.60
C VAL A 71 12.04 0.64 22.04
N LEU A 72 12.23 0.05 20.87
CA LEU A 72 13.50 0.02 20.16
C LEU A 72 13.53 1.15 19.13
N ASN A 73 14.33 2.19 19.40
CA ASN A 73 14.53 3.31 18.48
C ASN A 73 15.67 3.00 17.51
N ILE A 74 15.33 2.42 16.36
CA ILE A 74 16.32 1.95 15.36
C ILE A 74 16.70 3.02 14.32
N THR A 75 16.27 4.28 14.46
CA THR A 75 16.57 5.33 13.44
C THR A 75 18.06 5.56 13.24
N ASN A 76 18.86 5.44 14.31
CA ASN A 76 20.32 5.62 14.23
C ASN A 76 21.04 4.43 13.59
N LEU A 77 20.33 3.33 13.30
CA LEU A 77 20.89 2.19 12.57
C LEU A 77 20.85 2.37 11.05
N ASN A 78 20.22 3.44 10.53
CA ASN A 78 20.10 3.70 9.09
C ASN A 78 21.45 3.86 8.37
N ASP A 79 22.49 4.31 9.07
CA ASP A 79 23.84 4.47 8.50
C ASP A 79 24.56 3.13 8.28
N PHE A 80 24.08 2.05 8.91
CA PHE A 80 24.62 0.71 8.73
C PHE A 80 24.01 0.03 7.50
N ARG A 81 24.36 0.54 6.31
CA ARG A 81 24.00 -0.08 5.00
C ARG A 81 24.48 -1.55 4.86
N ASN A 82 25.33 -2.01 5.79
CA ASN A 82 26.00 -3.31 5.79
C ASN A 82 25.60 -4.25 6.95
N GLY A 83 24.37 -4.19 7.47
CA GLY A 83 23.89 -5.13 8.52
C GLY A 83 24.02 -6.62 8.12
N LEU A 84 23.98 -7.57 9.06
CA LEU A 84 24.31 -8.99 8.76
C LEU A 84 23.11 -9.95 8.58
N GLY A 85 21.86 -9.49 8.68
CA GLY A 85 20.67 -10.35 8.50
C GLY A 85 19.47 -9.89 9.30
N ILE A 86 18.55 -10.82 9.59
CA ILE A 86 17.40 -10.62 10.49
C ILE A 86 17.83 -11.02 11.90
N LEU A 87 17.52 -10.23 12.93
CA LEU A 87 17.73 -10.62 14.31
C LEU A 87 16.48 -11.35 14.77
N VAL A 88 16.46 -12.63 14.46
CA VAL A 88 15.32 -13.48 14.74
C VAL A 88 15.41 -13.87 16.19
N ALA A 89 14.36 -13.53 16.92
CA ALA A 89 14.13 -14.13 18.21
C ALA A 89 13.61 -15.55 17.96
N ASP A 90 14.52 -16.49 17.67
CA ASP A 90 14.14 -17.90 17.61
C ASP A 90 13.53 -18.25 18.97
N CYS A 91 12.26 -18.66 18.95
CA CYS A 91 11.52 -19.00 20.16
C CYS A 91 11.83 -20.47 20.46
N ASP A 92 12.44 -20.75 21.61
CA ASP A 92 12.59 -22.15 22.03
C ASP A 92 11.20 -22.79 22.27
N HIS A 93 11.14 -24.11 22.48
CA HIS A 93 9.86 -24.81 22.78
C HIS A 93 9.05 -24.19 23.93
N ASP A 94 9.71 -23.41 24.81
CA ASP A 94 9.10 -22.69 25.94
C ASP A 94 8.64 -21.25 25.61
N GLY A 95 8.72 -20.79 24.36
CA GLY A 95 8.29 -19.45 23.94
C GLY A 95 9.25 -18.29 24.30
N LYS A 96 10.48 -18.60 24.75
CA LYS A 96 11.52 -17.59 25.05
C LYS A 96 12.33 -17.23 23.81
N ARG A 97 12.54 -15.93 23.60
CA ARG A 97 13.26 -15.34 22.45
C ARG A 97 14.78 -15.51 22.60
N LYS A 98 15.50 -16.31 21.81
CA LYS A 98 16.97 -16.51 22.03
C LYS A 98 17.84 -15.26 21.86
N GLY A 99 17.41 -14.30 21.04
CA GLY A 99 18.19 -13.11 20.70
C GLY A 99 19.40 -13.41 19.82
N ASP A 100 19.38 -14.54 19.11
CA ASP A 100 20.44 -14.92 18.18
C ASP A 100 20.28 -14.20 16.83
N LEU A 101 21.40 -13.92 16.18
CA LEU A 101 21.39 -13.35 14.84
C LEU A 101 21.23 -14.47 13.81
N VAL A 102 20.18 -14.42 12.99
CA VAL A 102 19.86 -15.48 12.04
C VAL A 102 19.72 -14.89 10.64
N THR A 103 20.63 -15.27 9.73
CA THR A 103 20.41 -15.04 8.31
C THR A 103 19.42 -16.08 7.77
N CYS A 104 18.29 -15.64 7.24
CA CYS A 104 17.27 -16.51 6.66
C CYS A 104 16.88 -16.09 5.22
N SER A 105 16.52 -17.07 4.40
CA SER A 105 16.02 -16.95 3.03
C SER A 105 15.03 -18.08 2.75
N LYS A 106 14.51 -18.17 1.51
CA LYS A 106 13.67 -19.32 1.11
C LYS A 106 14.42 -20.65 1.21
N GLU A 107 15.74 -20.65 1.03
CA GLU A 107 16.60 -21.83 0.97
C GLU A 107 17.36 -22.09 2.28
N LYS A 108 17.37 -21.15 3.23
CA LYS A 108 18.11 -21.26 4.49
C LYS A 108 17.28 -20.71 5.64
N ASN A 109 17.05 -21.50 6.69
CA ASN A 109 16.18 -21.11 7.81
C ASN A 109 14.80 -20.63 7.32
N SER A 110 14.17 -21.41 6.42
CA SER A 110 12.96 -21.03 5.70
C SER A 110 11.78 -20.75 6.63
N ASP A 111 11.63 -21.54 7.69
CA ASP A 111 10.52 -21.40 8.63
C ASP A 111 10.56 -20.03 9.30
N THR A 112 11.75 -19.65 9.76
CA THR A 112 12.03 -18.30 10.26
C THR A 112 11.79 -17.23 9.21
N PHE A 113 12.27 -17.44 7.97
CA PHE A 113 12.08 -16.49 6.88
C PHE A 113 10.59 -16.22 6.65
N TYR A 114 9.76 -17.25 6.54
CA TYR A 114 8.32 -17.08 6.31
C TYR A 114 7.56 -16.60 7.55
N ALA A 115 7.99 -16.97 8.76
CA ALA A 115 7.36 -16.50 9.99
C ALA A 115 7.47 -14.97 10.16
N VAL A 116 8.63 -14.38 9.84
CA VAL A 116 8.80 -12.92 10.00
C VAL A 116 8.02 -12.11 8.97
N LEU A 117 7.68 -12.67 7.80
CA LEU A 117 6.91 -11.97 6.75
C LEU A 117 5.43 -11.87 7.14
N GLY A 118 4.97 -10.66 7.45
CA GLY A 118 3.62 -10.47 7.98
C GLY A 118 3.46 -10.97 9.42
N GLY A 119 4.57 -11.31 10.10
CA GLY A 119 4.56 -11.87 11.45
C GLY A 119 4.35 -10.87 12.58
N LEU A 120 3.95 -9.62 12.27
CA LEU A 120 3.62 -8.58 13.26
C LEU A 120 4.71 -8.36 14.34
N GLY A 121 5.99 -8.57 14.02
CA GLY A 121 7.11 -8.44 14.95
C GLY A 121 7.16 -9.50 16.06
N GLN A 122 6.38 -10.58 15.95
CA GLN A 122 6.29 -11.63 16.98
C GLN A 122 7.56 -12.49 17.04
N PHE A 123 8.16 -12.76 15.87
CA PHE A 123 9.24 -13.73 15.70
C PHE A 123 10.65 -13.11 15.69
N GLY A 124 10.77 -11.77 15.76
CA GLY A 124 12.08 -11.11 15.77
C GLY A 124 12.05 -9.68 15.29
N VAL A 125 13.25 -9.07 15.25
CA VAL A 125 13.50 -7.73 14.74
C VAL A 125 14.26 -7.85 13.42
N ILE A 126 13.66 -7.35 12.33
CA ILE A 126 14.31 -7.33 11.02
C ILE A 126 15.37 -6.24 11.02
N THR A 127 16.64 -6.63 11.08
CA THR A 127 17.80 -5.71 11.07
C THR A 127 18.41 -5.50 9.69
N ARG A 128 18.05 -6.33 8.70
CA ARG A 128 18.40 -6.19 7.28
C ARG A 128 17.44 -7.00 6.43
N ALA A 129 17.06 -6.44 5.28
CA ALA A 129 16.33 -7.14 4.22
C ALA A 129 17.07 -7.03 2.89
N ARG A 130 16.88 -8.00 1.99
CA ARG A 130 17.32 -7.92 0.59
C ARG A 130 16.08 -7.76 -0.28
N ILE A 131 15.91 -6.58 -0.87
CA ILE A 131 14.73 -6.23 -1.66
C ILE A 131 15.10 -6.40 -3.14
N PRO A 132 14.34 -7.20 -3.93
CA PRO A 132 14.55 -7.28 -5.37
C PRO A 132 14.24 -5.91 -6.00
N LEU A 133 15.08 -5.48 -6.93
CA LEU A 133 14.88 -4.24 -7.67
C LEU A 133 14.47 -4.58 -9.10
N GLY A 134 13.49 -3.85 -9.64
CA GLY A 134 13.23 -3.82 -11.07
C GLY A 134 14.38 -3.14 -11.81
N ALA A 135 14.44 -3.33 -13.14
CA ALA A 135 15.37 -2.58 -13.96
C ALA A 135 15.09 -1.08 -13.77
N ALA A 136 16.06 -0.35 -13.21
CA ALA A 136 16.03 1.09 -13.31
C ALA A 136 16.19 1.44 -14.79
N PRO A 137 15.31 2.25 -15.40
CA PRO A 137 15.40 2.63 -16.80
C PRO A 137 16.78 3.25 -17.04
N THR A 138 17.61 2.48 -17.72
CA THR A 138 19.04 2.70 -17.80
C THR A 138 19.30 3.41 -19.11
N ARG A 139 19.59 4.72 -19.02
CA ARG A 139 20.60 5.45 -19.80
C ARG A 139 20.49 6.96 -19.57
N ALA A 140 20.89 7.41 -18.38
CA ALA A 140 21.74 8.58 -18.25
C ALA A 140 22.35 8.58 -16.85
N ILE A 141 23.63 8.24 -16.79
CA ILE A 141 24.50 8.85 -15.79
C ILE A 141 24.33 10.38 -15.99
N PHE A 142 23.77 11.05 -14.99
CA PHE A 142 23.72 12.50 -14.76
C PHE A 142 22.37 13.25 -14.79
N TYR A 143 21.20 12.67 -15.13
CA TYR A 143 19.92 13.31 -14.79
C TYR A 143 18.87 12.26 -14.38
N VAL A 144 18.41 12.39 -13.14
CA VAL A 144 17.24 11.71 -12.59
C VAL A 144 16.01 12.23 -13.35
N GLY A 145 15.49 11.49 -14.35
CA GLY A 145 14.35 12.02 -15.11
C GLY A 145 13.85 11.27 -16.35
N TYR A 146 13.88 9.94 -16.41
CA TYR A 146 13.44 9.23 -17.64
C TYR A 146 12.29 8.25 -17.50
N LEU A 147 11.89 7.85 -16.28
CA LEU A 147 10.67 7.07 -16.13
C LEU A 147 9.49 8.02 -15.95
N GLN A 148 8.59 7.99 -16.92
CA GLN A 148 7.34 8.71 -16.91
C GLN A 148 6.20 7.71 -16.74
N VAL A 149 5.04 8.23 -16.38
CA VAL A 149 3.84 7.44 -16.19
C VAL A 149 2.67 8.07 -16.92
N LYS A 150 1.92 7.24 -17.63
CA LYS A 150 0.56 7.55 -18.03
C LYS A 150 -0.36 7.15 -16.90
N TRP A 151 -1.00 8.14 -16.29
CA TRP A 151 -1.90 7.96 -15.15
C TRP A 151 -3.35 8.20 -15.59
N LEU A 152 -4.16 7.15 -15.53
CA LEU A 152 -5.52 7.13 -16.03
C LEU A 152 -6.52 6.93 -14.89
N HIS A 153 -7.60 7.71 -14.90
CA HIS A 153 -8.82 7.47 -14.13
C HIS A 153 -9.96 7.11 -15.10
N LEU A 154 -10.49 5.89 -14.98
CA LEU A 154 -11.66 5.42 -15.70
C LEU A 154 -12.87 5.44 -14.75
N LEU A 155 -13.91 6.20 -15.06
CA LEU A 155 -15.08 6.31 -14.17
C LEU A 155 -16.19 5.35 -14.57
N TYR A 156 -16.76 4.68 -13.57
CA TYR A 156 -17.84 3.71 -13.69
C TYR A 156 -19.03 4.15 -12.85
N ASN A 157 -20.23 3.97 -13.40
CA ASN A 157 -21.50 4.12 -12.68
C ASN A 157 -22.10 2.77 -12.25
N ASN A 158 -21.43 1.66 -12.57
CA ASN A 158 -21.89 0.30 -12.31
C ASN A 158 -20.76 -0.51 -11.64
N PHE A 159 -21.03 -1.02 -10.44
CA PHE A 159 -20.05 -1.76 -9.66
C PHE A 159 -19.61 -3.07 -10.35
N THR A 160 -20.54 -3.78 -11.00
CA THR A 160 -20.23 -5.04 -11.69
C THR A 160 -19.29 -4.82 -12.86
N ALA A 161 -19.50 -3.75 -13.65
CA ALA A 161 -18.59 -3.36 -14.72
C ALA A 161 -17.21 -2.97 -14.17
N PHE A 162 -17.19 -2.14 -13.12
CA PHE A 162 -15.97 -1.73 -12.43
C PHE A 162 -15.15 -2.93 -11.91
N SER A 163 -15.77 -3.80 -11.11
CA SER A 163 -15.08 -4.95 -10.52
C SER A 163 -14.67 -5.97 -11.57
N GLY A 164 -15.51 -6.18 -12.59
CA GLY A 164 -15.21 -7.10 -13.69
C GLY A 164 -14.00 -6.64 -14.51
N ASP A 165 -13.91 -5.34 -14.79
CA ASP A 165 -12.77 -4.76 -15.50
C ASP A 165 -11.50 -4.74 -14.64
N GLN A 166 -11.60 -4.44 -13.34
CA GLN A 166 -10.47 -4.55 -12.41
C GLN A 166 -9.91 -5.97 -12.38
N GLU A 167 -10.78 -6.98 -12.28
CA GLU A 167 -10.41 -8.40 -12.36
C GLU A 167 -9.79 -8.77 -13.72
N HIS A 168 -10.32 -8.21 -14.81
CA HIS A 168 -9.79 -8.47 -16.15
C HIS A 168 -8.37 -7.94 -16.30
N LEU A 169 -8.11 -6.71 -15.83
CA LEU A 169 -6.82 -6.05 -15.94
C LEU A 169 -5.72 -6.74 -15.12
N ILE A 170 -6.01 -7.12 -13.87
CA ILE A 170 -5.03 -7.83 -13.03
C ILE A 170 -4.69 -9.22 -13.61
N SER A 171 -5.61 -9.84 -14.35
CA SER A 171 -5.36 -11.13 -15.00
C SER A 171 -4.25 -11.05 -16.06
N PHE A 172 -4.02 -9.89 -16.68
CA PHE A 172 -2.90 -9.69 -17.61
C PHE A 172 -1.55 -9.72 -16.89
N SER A 173 -1.48 -9.10 -15.71
CA SER A 173 -0.27 -9.07 -14.88
C SER A 173 0.12 -10.47 -14.41
N GLU A 174 -0.86 -11.31 -14.05
CA GLU A 174 -0.61 -12.72 -13.71
C GLU A 174 0.02 -13.52 -14.85
N ARG A 175 -0.32 -13.15 -16.09
CA ARG A 175 0.20 -13.79 -17.31
C ARG A 175 1.47 -13.11 -17.84
N ASN A 176 1.99 -12.08 -17.16
CA ASN A 176 3.11 -11.24 -17.59
C ASN A 176 2.96 -10.72 -19.02
N GLU A 177 1.74 -10.32 -19.40
CA GLU A 177 1.49 -9.76 -20.73
C GLU A 177 2.03 -8.32 -20.83
N ILE A 178 2.60 -7.97 -21.98
CA ILE A 178 3.16 -6.62 -22.24
C ILE A 178 2.10 -5.52 -22.08
N ILE A 179 0.84 -5.84 -22.38
CA ILE A 179 -0.30 -4.92 -22.32
C ILE A 179 -0.70 -4.62 -20.86
N ALA A 180 -0.28 -5.42 -19.88
CA ALA A 180 -0.69 -5.26 -18.48
C ALA A 180 -0.38 -3.85 -17.94
N ALA A 181 -1.26 -3.30 -17.11
CA ALA A 181 -0.97 -2.09 -16.36
C ALA A 181 0.12 -2.35 -15.32
N ASP A 182 0.97 -1.36 -15.07
CA ASP A 182 2.02 -1.42 -14.05
C ASP A 182 1.48 -1.15 -12.64
N TYR A 183 0.29 -0.55 -12.55
CA TYR A 183 -0.47 -0.36 -11.32
C TYR A 183 -1.97 -0.33 -11.63
N VAL A 184 -2.74 -0.94 -10.73
CA VAL A 184 -4.20 -0.99 -10.75
C VAL A 184 -4.69 -0.82 -9.31
N GLU A 185 -5.44 0.23 -9.05
CA GLU A 185 -6.23 0.40 -7.82
C GLU A 185 -7.62 0.91 -8.18
N GLY A 186 -8.53 0.85 -7.21
CA GLY A 186 -9.85 1.45 -7.33
C GLY A 186 -10.11 2.43 -6.20
N MET A 187 -11.02 3.37 -6.44
CA MET A 187 -11.51 4.29 -5.42
C MET A 187 -12.97 4.65 -5.61
N LEU A 188 -13.62 5.08 -4.53
CA LEU A 188 -15.00 5.56 -4.55
C LEU A 188 -15.05 7.08 -4.59
N LEU A 189 -15.89 7.61 -5.47
CA LEU A 189 -16.29 9.01 -5.49
C LEU A 189 -17.76 9.11 -5.11
N LEU A 190 -18.02 9.58 -3.89
CA LEU A 190 -19.35 9.67 -3.29
C LEU A 190 -19.92 11.08 -3.48
N ASN A 191 -21.25 11.20 -3.61
CA ASN A 191 -21.95 12.47 -3.67
C ASN A 191 -22.02 13.15 -2.28
N GLN A 192 -20.85 13.51 -1.74
CA GLN A 192 -20.70 14.14 -0.44
C GLN A 192 -19.74 15.34 -0.54
N PRO A 193 -20.14 16.53 -0.07
CA PRO A 193 -19.25 17.68 -0.03
C PRO A 193 -18.25 17.57 1.14
N PRO A 194 -17.01 18.05 0.96
CA PRO A 194 -16.44 18.57 -0.29
C PRO A 194 -16.04 17.43 -1.25
N LEU A 195 -16.40 17.57 -2.52
CA LEU A 195 -15.94 16.68 -3.58
C LEU A 195 -14.55 17.15 -4.03
N ASP A 196 -13.49 16.40 -3.70
CA ASP A 196 -12.14 16.73 -4.16
C ASP A 196 -11.96 16.28 -5.61
N LEU A 197 -12.05 17.24 -6.52
CA LEU A 197 -11.83 17.05 -7.95
C LEU A 197 -10.54 17.72 -8.44
N SER A 198 -9.60 18.03 -7.54
CA SER A 198 -8.37 18.76 -7.87
C SER A 198 -7.45 18.02 -8.86
N PHE A 199 -7.58 16.69 -8.96
CA PHE A 199 -6.90 15.88 -9.97
C PHE A 199 -7.35 16.21 -11.40
N TYR A 200 -8.61 16.63 -11.57
CA TYR A 200 -9.24 16.76 -12.88
C TYR A 200 -9.21 18.18 -13.42
N ALA A 201 -9.05 18.31 -14.74
CA ALA A 201 -9.14 19.59 -15.43
C ALA A 201 -10.51 20.24 -15.20
N ALA A 202 -10.56 21.57 -15.13
CA ALA A 202 -11.80 22.32 -14.88
C ALA A 202 -12.93 21.98 -15.88
N SER A 203 -12.58 21.63 -17.12
CA SER A 203 -13.51 21.15 -18.16
C SER A 203 -14.23 19.85 -17.79
N ASP A 204 -13.60 18.99 -16.99
CA ASP A 204 -14.15 17.68 -16.61
C ASP A 204 -14.85 17.72 -15.26
N GLN A 205 -14.48 18.64 -14.37
CA GLN A 205 -15.05 18.74 -13.02
C GLN A 205 -16.59 18.85 -13.04
N GLN A 206 -17.16 19.64 -13.95
CA GLN A 206 -18.62 19.76 -14.07
C GLN A 206 -19.28 18.45 -14.54
N ARG A 207 -18.66 17.75 -15.49
CA ARG A 207 -19.15 16.48 -16.03
C ARG A 207 -19.09 15.39 -14.96
N ILE A 208 -18.02 15.34 -14.18
CA ILE A 208 -17.84 14.40 -13.06
C ILE A 208 -18.85 14.70 -11.96
N THR A 209 -19.03 15.97 -11.58
CA THR A 209 -20.02 16.40 -10.59
C THR A 209 -21.43 15.95 -11.00
N THR A 210 -21.77 16.12 -12.27
CA THR A 210 -23.07 15.67 -12.82
C THR A 210 -23.22 14.15 -12.70
N LEU A 211 -22.18 13.38 -13.07
CA LEU A 211 -22.18 11.93 -12.98
C LEU A 211 -22.37 11.45 -11.52
N VAL A 212 -21.59 12.00 -10.59
CA VAL A 212 -21.69 11.67 -9.16
C VAL A 212 -23.05 12.05 -8.59
N THR A 213 -23.59 13.22 -8.95
CA THR A 213 -24.92 13.64 -8.51
C THR A 213 -26.02 12.71 -9.01
N GLN A 214 -25.90 12.23 -10.26
CA GLN A 214 -26.87 11.34 -10.88
C GLN A 214 -26.91 9.95 -10.24
N TYR A 215 -25.74 9.37 -9.94
CA TYR A 215 -25.65 7.98 -9.48
C TYR A 215 -25.44 7.85 -7.95
N GLY A 216 -25.11 8.93 -7.25
CA GLY A 216 -24.80 8.96 -5.83
C GLY A 216 -23.40 8.40 -5.48
N ILE A 217 -22.97 7.38 -6.21
CA ILE A 217 -21.64 6.79 -6.13
C ILE A 217 -21.09 6.55 -7.54
N VAL A 218 -19.82 6.90 -7.74
CA VAL A 218 -19.03 6.59 -8.92
C VAL A 218 -17.81 5.80 -8.47
N TYR A 219 -17.46 4.75 -9.21
CA TYR A 219 -16.27 3.94 -8.96
C TYR A 219 -15.20 4.39 -9.96
N ILE A 220 -14.00 4.67 -9.47
CA ILE A 220 -12.88 5.09 -10.30
C ILE A 220 -11.89 3.93 -10.33
N LEU A 221 -11.51 3.49 -11.52
CA LEU A 221 -10.39 2.60 -11.72
C LEU A 221 -9.16 3.45 -12.05
N GLU A 222 -8.16 3.39 -11.18
CA GLU A 222 -6.89 4.10 -11.31
C GLU A 222 -5.86 3.15 -11.93
N LEU A 223 -5.38 3.50 -13.11
CA LEU A 223 -4.42 2.71 -13.88
C LEU A 223 -3.16 3.52 -14.14
N VAL A 224 -2.02 2.83 -14.11
CA VAL A 224 -0.77 3.42 -14.56
C VAL A 224 -0.04 2.52 -15.54
N LYS A 225 0.52 3.14 -16.58
CA LYS A 225 1.47 2.53 -17.49
C LYS A 225 2.79 3.31 -17.47
N TYR A 226 3.88 2.62 -17.15
CA TYR A 226 5.21 3.20 -17.14
C TYR A 226 5.77 3.25 -18.57
N TYR A 227 6.49 4.33 -18.87
CA TYR A 227 7.19 4.45 -20.14
C TYR A 227 8.48 5.23 -19.97
N ASP A 228 9.44 4.93 -20.84
CA ASP A 228 10.71 5.64 -20.95
C ASP A 228 10.87 6.20 -22.37
N ASN A 229 12.02 6.80 -22.67
CA ASN A 229 12.29 7.32 -24.00
C ASN A 229 12.21 6.26 -25.12
N ASN A 230 12.42 4.98 -24.80
CA ASN A 230 12.40 3.90 -25.78
C ASN A 230 10.95 3.44 -26.06
N SER A 231 10.09 3.42 -25.04
CA SER A 231 8.68 3.03 -25.20
C SER A 231 7.72 4.20 -25.46
N GLN A 232 8.18 5.44 -25.33
CA GLN A 232 7.35 6.65 -25.53
C GLN A 232 6.64 6.69 -26.89
N ALA A 233 7.25 6.15 -27.96
CA ALA A 233 6.61 6.12 -29.28
C ALA A 233 5.40 5.17 -29.35
N HIS A 234 5.35 4.15 -28.48
CA HIS A 234 4.32 3.11 -28.47
C HIS A 234 3.29 3.30 -27.36
N ILE A 235 3.54 4.18 -26.39
CA ILE A 235 2.70 4.31 -25.19
C ILE A 235 1.21 4.56 -25.50
N ASN A 236 0.89 5.36 -26.52
CA ASN A 236 -0.49 5.63 -26.90
C ASN A 236 -1.19 4.38 -27.47
N GLU A 237 -0.46 3.57 -28.25
CA GLU A 237 -0.97 2.29 -28.77
C GLU A 237 -1.17 1.29 -27.62
N ASP A 238 -0.21 1.24 -26.69
CA ASP A 238 -0.30 0.41 -25.49
C ASP A 238 -1.51 0.78 -24.64
N LEU A 239 -1.80 2.09 -24.46
CA LEU A 239 -2.98 2.56 -23.75
C LEU A 239 -4.28 2.15 -24.46
N VAL A 240 -4.36 2.34 -25.78
CA VAL A 240 -5.53 1.93 -26.56
C VAL A 240 -5.80 0.43 -26.40
N ASN A 241 -4.76 -0.39 -26.39
CA ASN A 241 -4.87 -1.83 -26.17
C ASN A 241 -5.23 -2.18 -24.71
N LEU A 242 -4.65 -1.48 -23.74
CA LEU A 242 -4.91 -1.68 -22.32
C LEU A 242 -6.38 -1.42 -21.95
N VAL A 243 -6.97 -0.35 -22.49
CA VAL A 243 -8.37 0.02 -22.20
C VAL A 243 -9.38 -0.62 -23.15
N LYS A 244 -8.90 -1.43 -24.10
CA LYS A 244 -9.75 -2.04 -25.13
C LYS A 244 -10.72 -3.04 -24.50
N GLY A 245 -12.02 -2.80 -24.71
CA GLY A 245 -13.07 -3.69 -24.23
C GLY A 245 -13.47 -3.47 -22.77
N LEU A 246 -12.88 -2.47 -22.09
CA LEU A 246 -13.34 -2.02 -20.78
C LEU A 246 -14.69 -1.28 -20.91
N ASN A 247 -15.46 -1.29 -19.83
CA ASN A 247 -16.86 -0.91 -19.73
C ASN A 247 -17.08 0.36 -18.89
N PHE A 248 -16.06 1.22 -18.77
CA PHE A 248 -16.19 2.52 -18.12
C PHE A 248 -17.19 3.41 -18.88
N VAL A 249 -17.71 4.46 -18.21
CA VAL A 249 -18.66 5.38 -18.83
C VAL A 249 -17.99 6.06 -20.02
N PRO A 250 -18.58 6.00 -21.23
CA PRO A 250 -17.99 6.64 -22.41
C PRO A 250 -17.63 8.08 -22.13
N THR A 251 -16.48 8.54 -22.65
CA THR A 251 -15.91 9.89 -22.47
C THR A 251 -15.34 10.22 -21.08
N PHE A 252 -15.37 9.28 -20.12
CA PHE A 252 -14.72 9.44 -18.79
C PHE A 252 -13.47 8.56 -18.63
N MET A 253 -12.61 8.60 -19.65
CA MET A 253 -11.21 8.23 -19.54
C MET A 253 -10.43 9.53 -19.38
N LEU A 254 -9.90 9.76 -18.18
CA LEU A 254 -9.19 10.97 -17.83
C LEU A 254 -7.72 10.62 -17.63
N GLU A 255 -6.82 11.31 -18.33
CA GLU A 255 -5.41 10.96 -18.42
C GLU A 255 -4.54 12.16 -18.01
N LYS A 256 -3.43 11.86 -17.34
CA LYS A 256 -2.35 12.81 -17.08
C LYS A 256 -0.99 12.13 -17.24
N ASP A 257 -0.01 12.87 -17.74
CA ASP A 257 1.41 12.53 -17.65
C ASP A 257 2.01 13.01 -16.33
N ALA A 258 2.80 12.15 -15.68
CA ALA A 258 3.56 12.50 -14.48
C ALA A 258 4.91 11.77 -14.46
N SER A 259 5.86 12.27 -13.69
CA SER A 259 7.08 11.50 -13.45
C SER A 259 6.79 10.29 -12.55
N TYR A 260 7.60 9.24 -12.66
CA TYR A 260 7.49 8.09 -11.77
C TYR A 260 7.60 8.46 -10.29
N GLU A 261 8.47 9.40 -9.95
CA GLU A 261 8.63 9.90 -8.57
C GLU A 261 7.41 10.68 -8.11
N GLU A 262 6.84 11.54 -8.96
CA GLU A 262 5.60 12.27 -8.65
C GLU A 262 4.46 11.29 -8.36
N PHE A 263 4.31 10.25 -9.18
CA PHE A 263 3.31 9.21 -8.95
C PHE A 263 3.55 8.49 -7.63
N LEU A 264 4.75 7.96 -7.38
CA LEU A 264 5.05 7.23 -6.13
C LEU A 264 4.89 8.10 -4.88
N ASN A 265 5.16 9.40 -4.98
CA ASN A 265 5.11 10.34 -3.86
C ASN A 265 3.78 11.10 -3.75
N ARG A 266 2.76 10.75 -4.55
CA ARG A 266 1.48 11.50 -4.65
C ARG A 266 0.76 11.69 -3.30
N VAL A 267 0.86 10.71 -2.41
CA VAL A 267 0.22 10.78 -1.07
C VAL A 267 0.95 11.75 -0.14
N HIS A 268 2.27 11.89 -0.28
CA HIS A 268 3.02 12.88 0.50
C HIS A 268 2.59 14.30 0.11
N VAL A 269 2.31 14.54 -1.17
CA VAL A 269 1.76 15.83 -1.62
C VAL A 269 0.41 16.12 -0.93
N ALA A 270 -0.48 15.13 -0.84
CA ALA A 270 -1.74 15.27 -0.10
C ALA A 270 -1.52 15.52 1.41
N GLU A 271 -0.56 14.81 2.03
CA GLU A 271 -0.20 15.01 3.43
C GLU A 271 0.27 16.45 3.71
N LEU A 272 1.09 17.02 2.82
CA LEU A 272 1.57 18.41 2.93
C LEU A 272 0.45 19.44 2.87
N VAL A 273 -0.66 19.14 2.18
CA VAL A 273 -1.86 20.01 2.15
C VAL A 273 -2.66 19.90 3.45
N LEU A 274 -2.71 18.71 4.07
CA LEU A 274 -3.48 18.44 5.29
C LEU A 274 -2.77 18.88 6.57
N ARG A 275 -1.43 18.76 6.60
CA ARG A 275 -0.58 19.08 7.75
C ARG A 275 -0.78 20.50 8.29
N PRO A 276 -0.72 21.59 7.48
CA PRO A 276 -0.92 22.95 7.99
C PRO A 276 -2.37 23.21 8.46
N LYS A 277 -3.34 22.41 7.99
CA LYS A 277 -4.74 22.48 8.42
C LYS A 277 -5.00 21.75 9.74
N GLY A 278 -3.98 21.11 10.33
CA GLY A 278 -4.11 20.25 11.51
C GLY A 278 -4.83 18.93 11.23
N LEU A 279 -5.19 18.65 9.98
CA LEU A 279 -5.97 17.47 9.58
C LEU A 279 -5.14 16.19 9.50
N SER A 280 -3.81 16.27 9.61
CA SER A 280 -2.94 15.08 9.67
C SER A 280 -2.78 14.49 11.07
N LYS A 281 -3.25 15.18 12.12
CA LYS A 281 -3.11 14.77 13.53
C LYS A 281 -4.45 14.41 14.18
N ILE A 282 -5.51 14.28 13.40
CA ILE A 282 -6.83 13.87 13.88
C ILE A 282 -6.89 12.34 14.06
N PRO A 283 -7.86 11.80 14.80
CA PRO A 283 -8.14 10.37 14.77
C PRO A 283 -8.48 9.90 13.36
N HIS A 284 -7.81 8.83 12.91
CA HIS A 284 -8.01 8.24 11.59
C HIS A 284 -8.61 6.84 11.73
N PRO A 285 -9.93 6.67 11.96
CA PRO A 285 -10.54 5.36 12.21
C PRO A 285 -10.63 4.49 10.94
N TRP A 286 -9.46 4.12 10.39
CA TRP A 286 -9.35 3.32 9.18
C TRP A 286 -9.84 1.89 9.41
N LEU A 287 -10.60 1.40 8.45
CA LEU A 287 -11.00 0.00 8.35
C LEU A 287 -10.31 -0.60 7.13
N ASN A 288 -9.34 -1.47 7.35
CA ASN A 288 -8.65 -2.21 6.28
C ASN A 288 -9.07 -3.67 6.35
N ILE A 289 -9.63 -4.19 5.26
CA ILE A 289 -10.18 -5.55 5.21
C ILE A 289 -9.91 -6.20 3.87
N TRP A 290 -9.80 -7.53 3.88
CA TRP A 290 -9.74 -8.36 2.68
C TRP A 290 -11.12 -8.97 2.44
N VAL A 291 -11.74 -8.64 1.31
CA VAL A 291 -13.06 -9.16 0.95
C VAL A 291 -12.91 -10.19 -0.17
N PRO A 292 -13.43 -11.43 -0.01
CA PRO A 292 -13.38 -12.42 -1.06
C PRO A 292 -14.14 -11.95 -2.31
N ARG A 293 -13.58 -12.20 -3.49
CA ARG A 293 -14.22 -11.97 -4.80
C ARG A 293 -15.69 -12.37 -4.84
N SER A 294 -16.01 -13.57 -4.36
CA SER A 294 -17.39 -14.11 -4.39
C SER A 294 -18.40 -13.31 -3.55
N ARG A 295 -17.92 -12.41 -2.69
CA ARG A 295 -18.75 -11.60 -1.78
C ARG A 295 -18.63 -10.11 -2.03
N ILE A 296 -17.81 -9.65 -2.97
CA ILE A 296 -17.58 -8.21 -3.12
C ILE A 296 -18.82 -7.46 -3.60
N SER A 297 -19.63 -8.04 -4.48
CA SER A 297 -20.90 -7.40 -4.88
C SER A 297 -21.86 -7.25 -3.70
N TYR A 298 -21.95 -8.27 -2.83
CA TYR A 298 -22.72 -8.19 -1.60
C TYR A 298 -22.16 -7.15 -0.62
N PHE A 299 -20.84 -7.02 -0.55
CA PHE A 299 -20.17 -6.00 0.26
C PHE A 299 -20.47 -4.59 -0.27
N ASN A 300 -20.39 -4.38 -1.58
CA ASN A 300 -20.76 -3.12 -2.21
C ASN A 300 -22.20 -2.72 -1.88
N ASP A 301 -23.14 -3.65 -2.02
CA ASP A 301 -24.54 -3.35 -1.75
C ASP A 301 -24.78 -3.05 -0.27
N GLY A 302 -24.25 -3.89 0.63
CA GLY A 302 -24.44 -3.71 2.07
C GLY A 302 -23.65 -2.56 2.71
N VAL A 303 -22.47 -2.24 2.19
CA VAL A 303 -21.57 -1.25 2.81
C VAL A 303 -21.55 0.05 2.02
N PHE A 304 -21.17 0.03 0.74
CA PHE A 304 -21.00 1.26 -0.05
C PHE A 304 -22.36 1.92 -0.33
N LYS A 305 -23.36 1.14 -0.76
CA LYS A 305 -24.69 1.68 -1.06
C LYS A 305 -25.54 1.86 0.19
N ASP A 306 -25.68 0.83 1.02
CA ASP A 306 -26.63 0.87 2.13
C ASP A 306 -26.12 1.58 3.39
N ILE A 307 -24.88 1.34 3.81
CA ILE A 307 -24.35 1.97 5.02
C ILE A 307 -23.81 3.37 4.70
N ILE A 308 -22.90 3.48 3.73
CA ILE A 308 -22.20 4.74 3.45
C ILE A 308 -23.10 5.72 2.72
N LEU A 309 -23.58 5.37 1.52
CA LEU A 309 -24.32 6.30 0.66
C LEU A 309 -25.69 6.63 1.24
N LYS A 310 -26.49 5.61 1.57
CA LYS A 310 -27.87 5.81 2.03
C LYS A 310 -27.98 6.43 3.42
N GLN A 311 -27.04 6.18 4.33
CA GLN A 311 -27.03 6.83 5.65
C GLN A 311 -26.19 8.12 5.66
N ASN A 312 -25.61 8.50 4.51
CA ASN A 312 -24.78 9.69 4.35
C ASN A 312 -23.64 9.79 5.39
N ILE A 313 -22.98 8.66 5.66
CA ILE A 313 -21.81 8.63 6.53
C ILE A 313 -20.67 9.33 5.81
N ALA A 314 -20.09 10.35 6.45
CA ALA A 314 -18.93 11.05 5.90
C ALA A 314 -17.75 10.08 5.83
N VAL A 315 -17.26 9.84 4.63
CA VAL A 315 -16.08 8.99 4.39
C VAL A 315 -14.99 9.84 3.78
N GLY A 316 -13.75 9.61 4.22
CA GLY A 316 -12.58 10.12 3.52
C GLY A 316 -12.29 9.32 2.25
N ILE A 317 -11.01 9.25 1.90
CA ILE A 317 -10.52 8.41 0.82
C ILE A 317 -10.97 6.95 1.05
N SER A 318 -11.65 6.38 0.06
CA SER A 318 -12.11 5.00 0.06
C SER A 318 -11.49 4.27 -1.12
N LEU A 319 -10.49 3.44 -0.85
CA LEU A 319 -9.80 2.63 -1.86
C LEU A 319 -10.47 1.26 -1.92
N VAL A 320 -10.52 0.66 -3.11
CA VAL A 320 -11.19 -0.62 -3.41
C VAL A 320 -10.33 -1.46 -4.36
#